data_AF-A0A7S4HGW7-F1
#
_entry.id   AF-A0A7S4HGW7-F1
#
_cell.length_a   1.000
_cell.length_b   1.000
_cell.length_c   1.000
_cell.angle_alpha   90.00
_cell.angle_beta   90.00
_cell.angle_gamma   90.00
#
_symmetry.space_group_name_H-M   'P 1'
#
loop_
_entity.id
_entity.type
_entity.pdbx_description
1 polymer ?
#
loop_
_entity_poly.entity_id
_entity_poly.type
_entity_poly.pdbx_seq_one_letter_code
_entity_poly.pdbx_strand_id
1 'polypeptide(L)'
;SSRFSVLCNRYQNGLPDADVYTWWEQPPSFSDGAVMQFLQQQQAKGAIRSTAEAVFLVDTSFRLDRKSWATLGPLASWHVRVPFDERARCRSKSTKKMMYLCARARGEFIVAAVP
;
A
#
# COMPACT_ATOMS: atom_id res chain seq x y z
N SER A 1 18.92 16.88 14.43
CA SER A 1 17.52 17.04 14.02
C SER A 1 17.39 16.60 12.57
N SER A 2 16.94 15.37 12.31
CA SER A 2 16.74 14.86 10.95
C SER A 2 15.45 15.49 10.41
N ARG A 3 15.56 16.36 9.40
CA ARG A 3 14.39 16.91 8.69
C ARG A 3 13.99 15.89 7.62
N PHE A 4 12.76 15.39 7.70
CA PHE A 4 12.16 14.62 6.60
C PHE A 4 11.56 15.60 5.58
N SER A 5 11.67 15.26 4.30
CA SER A 5 11.02 16.01 3.20
C SER A 5 10.15 15.06 2.39
N VAL A 6 8.90 15.43 2.15
CA VAL A 6 7.99 14.67 1.28
C VAL A 6 8.19 15.16 -0.16
N LEU A 7 8.59 14.26 -1.05
CA LEU A 7 8.67 14.55 -2.49
C LEU A 7 7.46 13.94 -3.19
N CYS A 8 6.58 14.80 -3.72
CA CYS A 8 5.45 14.37 -4.53
C CYS A 8 5.91 14.16 -5.98
N ASN A 9 6.53 13.01 -6.26
CA ASN A 9 6.97 12.63 -7.61
C ASN A 9 6.68 11.15 -7.87
N ARG A 10 6.80 10.73 -9.13
CA ARG A 10 6.76 9.31 -9.48
C ARG A 10 7.88 8.56 -8.80
N TYR A 11 7.60 7.34 -8.33
CA TYR A 11 8.56 6.52 -7.57
C TYR A 11 9.86 6.25 -8.35
N GLN A 12 9.81 6.19 -9.69
CA GLN A 12 10.97 6.03 -10.56
C GLN A 12 11.93 7.24 -10.54
N ASN A 13 11.41 8.43 -10.21
CA ASN A 13 12.17 9.67 -10.17
C ASN A 13 12.56 10.08 -8.74
N GLY A 14 12.19 9.27 -7.74
CA GLY A 14 12.57 9.48 -6.33
C GLY A 14 13.97 8.93 -6.02
N LEU A 15 14.41 9.07 -4.76
CA LEU A 15 15.65 8.48 -4.24
C LEU A 15 15.38 7.04 -3.76
N PRO A 16 15.78 5.98 -4.50
CA PRO A 16 15.40 4.58 -4.25
C PRO A 16 15.67 4.09 -2.82
N ASP A 17 16.69 4.65 -2.17
CA ASP A 17 17.08 4.33 -0.79
C ASP A 17 16.42 5.25 0.26
N ALA A 18 15.22 5.77 -0.03
CA ALA A 18 14.42 6.49 0.96
C ALA A 18 13.90 5.52 2.04
N ASP A 19 13.84 5.99 3.29
CA ASP A 19 13.38 5.16 4.41
C ASP A 19 11.93 4.69 4.24
N VAL A 20 11.08 5.43 3.53
CA VAL A 20 9.67 5.09 3.25
C VAL A 20 9.23 5.64 1.90
N TYR A 21 8.58 4.79 1.11
CA TYR A 21 7.81 5.17 -0.08
C TYR A 21 6.32 5.01 0.17
N THR A 22 5.55 6.08 -0.06
CA THR A 22 4.08 6.02 -0.02
C THR A 22 3.52 6.39 -1.39
N TRP A 23 2.65 5.55 -1.94
CA TRP A 23 1.93 5.81 -3.19
C TRP A 23 0.43 5.63 -3.00
N TRP A 24 -0.35 6.41 -3.75
CA TRP A 24 -1.81 6.46 -3.66
C TRP A 24 -2.48 6.67 -5.03
N GLU A 25 -1.81 6.29 -6.11
CA GLU A 25 -2.33 6.45 -7.47
C GLU A 25 -3.08 5.18 -7.93
N GLN A 26 -4.20 5.34 -8.64
CA GLN A 26 -5.04 4.23 -9.11
C GLN A 26 -4.66 3.82 -10.55
N PRO A 27 -5.02 2.60 -10.99
CA PRO A 27 -4.92 2.21 -12.40
C PRO A 27 -5.64 3.20 -13.34
N PRO A 28 -5.17 3.40 -14.57
CA PRO A 28 -4.15 2.61 -15.27
C PRO A 28 -2.72 3.12 -15.09
N SER A 29 -2.50 4.29 -14.49
CA SER A 29 -1.17 4.90 -14.36
C SER A 29 -0.29 4.22 -13.32
N PHE A 30 -0.87 3.37 -12.48
CA PHE A 30 -0.20 2.76 -11.34
C PHE A 30 -0.63 1.31 -11.09
N SER A 31 0.32 0.44 -10.75
CA SER A 31 0.05 -0.93 -10.27
C SER A 31 1.10 -1.35 -9.23
N ASP A 32 0.67 -1.99 -8.15
CA ASP A 32 1.58 -2.43 -7.07
C ASP A 32 2.68 -3.35 -7.60
N GLY A 33 2.35 -4.24 -8.55
CA GLY A 33 3.32 -5.13 -9.18
C GLY A 33 4.47 -4.41 -9.88
N ALA A 34 4.21 -3.27 -10.53
CA ALA A 34 5.25 -2.49 -11.20
C ALA A 34 6.19 -1.80 -10.21
N VAL A 35 5.71 -1.41 -9.02
CA VAL A 35 6.56 -0.87 -7.95
C VAL A 35 7.44 -1.96 -7.36
N MET A 36 6.86 -3.13 -7.05
CA MET A 36 7.61 -4.25 -6.49
C MET A 36 8.73 -4.71 -7.44
N GLN A 37 8.41 -4.85 -8.73
CA GLN A 37 9.42 -5.18 -9.74
C GLN A 37 10.52 -4.14 -9.85
N PHE A 38 10.17 -2.85 -9.80
CA PHE A 38 11.16 -1.77 -9.81
C PHE A 38 12.08 -1.85 -8.60
N LEU A 39 11.54 -2.00 -7.39
CA LEU A 39 12.32 -2.06 -6.15
C LEU A 39 13.26 -3.27 -6.15
N GLN A 40 12.79 -4.45 -6.57
CA GLN A 40 13.61 -5.64 -6.75
C GLN A 40 14.77 -5.41 -7.74
N GLN A 41 14.51 -4.74 -8.86
CA GLN A 41 15.56 -4.40 -9.83
C GLN A 41 16.59 -3.42 -9.24
N GLN A 42 16.16 -2.45 -8.45
CA GLN A 42 17.07 -1.49 -7.82
C GLN A 42 17.92 -2.16 -6.71
N GLN A 43 17.34 -3.08 -5.93
CA GLN A 43 18.12 -3.91 -4.99
C GLN A 43 19.13 -4.78 -5.73
N ALA A 44 18.74 -5.47 -6.80
CA ALA A 44 19.65 -6.30 -7.59
C ALA A 44 20.82 -5.50 -8.21
N LYS A 45 20.63 -4.19 -8.45
CA LYS A 45 21.67 -3.26 -8.92
C LYS A 45 22.52 -2.66 -7.79
N GLY A 46 22.22 -2.95 -6.53
CA GLY A 46 22.87 -2.35 -5.37
C GLY A 46 22.52 -0.87 -5.16
N ALA A 47 21.45 -0.37 -5.80
CA ALA A 47 20.98 1.01 -5.67
C ALA A 47 20.08 1.24 -4.45
N ILE A 48 19.63 0.16 -3.81
CA ILE A 48 18.89 0.15 -2.54
C ILE A 48 19.57 -0.88 -1.64
N ARG A 49 19.60 -0.63 -0.32
CA ARG A 49 20.06 -1.61 0.67
C ARG A 49 19.36 -2.97 0.48
N SER A 50 20.11 -4.06 0.64
CA SER A 50 19.60 -5.43 0.52
C SER A 50 18.57 -5.81 1.59
N THR A 51 18.45 -4.99 2.63
CA THR A 51 17.47 -5.14 3.72
C THR A 51 16.25 -4.24 3.54
N ALA A 52 16.11 -3.53 2.41
CA ALA A 52 14.93 -2.73 2.18
C ALA A 52 13.71 -3.63 1.99
N GLU A 53 12.57 -3.16 2.46
CA GLU A 53 11.30 -3.83 2.29
C GLU A 53 10.29 -2.83 1.73
N ALA A 54 9.58 -3.26 0.70
CA ALA A 54 8.44 -2.58 0.14
C ALA A 54 7.17 -3.00 0.91
N VAL A 55 6.63 -2.09 1.73
CA VAL A 55 5.40 -2.36 2.49
C VAL A 55 4.19 -1.86 1.72
N PHE A 56 3.21 -2.74 1.50
CA PHE A 56 1.96 -2.41 0.82
C PHE A 56 0.74 -2.78 1.67
N LEU A 57 -0.36 -2.06 1.44
CA LEU A 57 -1.64 -2.23 2.12
C LEU A 57 -2.69 -2.74 1.13
N VAL A 58 -3.41 -3.78 1.49
CA VAL A 58 -4.45 -4.41 0.68
C VAL A 58 -5.79 -4.27 1.39
N ASP A 59 -6.74 -3.55 0.79
CA ASP A 59 -8.14 -3.60 1.22
C ASP A 59 -8.80 -4.89 0.73
N THR A 60 -9.06 -5.82 1.64
CA THR A 60 -9.70 -7.11 1.29
C THR A 60 -11.13 -6.95 0.75
N SER A 61 -11.79 -5.83 1.00
CA SER A 61 -13.10 -5.50 0.44
C SER A 61 -13.01 -4.98 -1.00
N PHE A 62 -11.83 -4.49 -1.41
CA PHE A 62 -11.62 -3.95 -2.74
C PHE A 62 -11.13 -5.02 -3.71
N ARG A 63 -11.77 -5.12 -4.87
CA ARG A 63 -11.52 -6.20 -5.84
C ARG A 63 -10.12 -6.11 -6.47
N LEU A 64 -9.62 -4.90 -6.72
CA LEU A 64 -8.32 -4.71 -7.34
C LEU A 64 -7.19 -5.11 -6.38
N ASP A 65 -7.26 -4.65 -5.14
CA ASP A 65 -6.30 -5.02 -4.10
C ASP A 65 -6.26 -6.53 -3.86
N ARG A 66 -7.43 -7.20 -3.83
CA ARG A 66 -7.47 -8.68 -3.75
C ARG A 66 -6.74 -9.35 -4.91
N LYS A 67 -6.82 -8.78 -6.12
CA LYS A 67 -6.10 -9.31 -7.28
C LYS A 67 -4.59 -9.07 -7.13
N SER A 68 -4.17 -7.88 -6.70
CA SER A 68 -2.76 -7.60 -6.37
C SER A 68 -2.23 -8.58 -5.32
N TRP A 69 -2.99 -8.86 -4.27
CA TRP A 69 -2.61 -9.80 -3.21
C TRP A 69 -2.39 -11.23 -3.71
N ALA A 70 -3.21 -11.71 -4.65
CA ALA A 70 -3.03 -13.05 -5.22
C ALA A 70 -1.67 -13.22 -5.93
N THR A 71 -1.11 -12.13 -6.46
CA THR A 71 0.20 -12.12 -7.13
C THR A 71 1.34 -11.79 -6.17
N LEU A 72 1.15 -10.83 -5.27
CA LEU A 72 2.20 -10.31 -4.40
C LEU A 72 2.33 -11.08 -3.08
N GLY A 73 1.25 -11.65 -2.57
CA GLY A 73 1.23 -12.41 -1.31
C GLY A 73 2.26 -13.54 -1.26
N PRO A 74 2.44 -14.35 -2.32
CA PRO A 74 3.49 -15.37 -2.37
C PRO A 74 4.92 -14.83 -2.34
N LEU A 75 5.12 -13.54 -2.65
CA LEU A 75 6.42 -12.87 -2.65
C LEU A 75 6.71 -12.13 -1.33
N ALA A 76 5.73 -12.08 -0.42
CA ALA A 76 5.86 -11.32 0.82
C ALA A 76 6.80 -12.03 1.81
N SER A 77 7.76 -11.30 2.38
CA SER A 77 8.62 -11.79 3.48
C SER A 77 7.80 -12.01 4.75
N TRP A 78 6.85 -11.12 5.00
CA TRP A 78 5.87 -11.22 6.07
C TRP A 78 4.57 -10.52 5.70
N HIS A 79 3.48 -10.90 6.36
CA HIS A 79 2.22 -10.19 6.28
C HIS A 79 1.43 -10.27 7.59
N VAL A 80 0.62 -9.25 7.86
CA VAL A 80 -0.30 -9.21 8.99
C VAL A 80 -1.68 -8.76 8.52
N ARG A 81 -2.71 -9.35 9.15
CA ARG A 81 -4.10 -9.00 8.95
C ARG A 81 -4.53 -8.03 10.05
N VAL A 82 -5.01 -6.86 9.65
CA VAL A 82 -5.42 -5.78 10.56
C VAL A 82 -6.92 -5.57 10.43
N PRO A 83 -7.74 -6.11 11.35
CA PRO A 83 -9.18 -5.89 11.32
C PRO A 83 -9.51 -4.44 11.69
N PHE A 84 -10.56 -3.89 11.10
CA PHE A 84 -11.08 -2.56 11.43
C PHE A 84 -12.61 -2.55 11.50
N ASP A 85 -13.16 -1.76 12.41
CA ASP A 85 -14.59 -1.44 12.49
C ASP A 85 -14.78 0.04 12.84
N GLU A 86 -14.83 0.86 11.80
CA GLU A 86 -15.08 2.29 11.89
C GLU A 86 -16.56 2.63 11.64
N ARG A 87 -17.47 1.65 11.65
CA ARG A 87 -18.89 1.87 11.29
C ARG A 87 -19.55 2.91 12.18
N ALA A 88 -19.27 2.90 13.48
CA ALA A 88 -19.82 3.89 14.41
C ALA A 88 -19.40 5.30 14.02
N ARG A 89 -18.09 5.50 13.76
CA ARG A 89 -17.51 6.77 13.32
C ARG A 89 -18.06 7.20 11.95
N CYS A 90 -18.14 6.28 10.98
CA CYS A 90 -18.69 6.55 9.66
C CYS A 90 -20.16 7.00 9.74
N ARG A 91 -21.00 6.28 10.49
CA ARG A 91 -22.42 6.61 10.67
C ARG A 91 -22.60 7.98 11.33
N SER A 92 -21.77 8.31 12.32
CA SER A 92 -21.83 9.61 13.00
C SER A 92 -21.54 10.80 12.07
N LYS A 93 -20.80 10.59 10.99
CA LYS A 93 -20.40 11.62 10.02
C LYS A 93 -21.18 11.55 8.69
N SER A 94 -22.04 10.55 8.51
CA SER A 94 -22.74 10.30 7.26
C SER A 94 -24.16 10.88 7.28
N THR A 95 -24.60 11.37 6.11
CA THR A 95 -26.01 11.71 5.91
C THR A 95 -26.84 10.43 5.72
N LYS A 96 -28.17 10.49 5.95
CA LYS A 96 -29.08 9.34 5.69
C LYS A 96 -28.93 8.77 4.26
N LYS A 97 -28.69 9.65 3.28
CA LYS A 97 -28.49 9.26 1.87
C LYS A 97 -27.17 8.53 1.63
N MET A 98 -26.14 8.75 2.47
CA MET A 98 -24.80 8.17 2.32
C MET A 98 -24.53 7.00 3.26
N MET A 99 -25.50 6.62 4.10
CA MET A 99 -25.36 5.56 5.11
C MET A 99 -24.90 4.22 4.52
N TYR A 100 -25.26 3.93 3.26
CA TYR A 100 -24.87 2.71 2.55
C TYR A 100 -23.35 2.61 2.33
N LEU A 101 -22.64 3.75 2.26
CA LEU A 101 -21.17 3.78 2.10
C LEU A 101 -20.45 3.26 3.36
N CYS A 102 -21.09 3.33 4.53
CA CYS A 102 -20.53 2.80 5.78
C CYS A 102 -20.45 1.27 5.82
N ALA A 103 -21.00 0.56 4.83
CA ALA A 103 -20.78 -0.89 4.70
C ALA A 103 -19.28 -1.22 4.53
N ARG A 104 -18.51 -0.33 3.89
CA ARG A 104 -17.05 -0.48 3.72
C ARG A 104 -16.24 -0.01 4.92
N ALA A 105 -16.87 0.60 5.92
CA ALA A 105 -16.19 1.04 7.15
C ALA A 105 -15.95 -0.10 8.14
N ARG A 106 -16.06 -1.36 7.71
CA ARG A 106 -15.64 -2.54 8.47
C ARG A 106 -15.00 -3.53 7.51
N GLY A 107 -13.95 -4.18 7.96
CA GLY A 107 -13.28 -5.21 7.19
C GLY A 107 -11.93 -5.54 7.79
N GLU A 108 -11.00 -5.88 6.91
CA GLU A 108 -9.64 -6.21 7.25
C GLU A 108 -8.71 -5.68 6.15
N PHE A 109 -7.59 -5.10 6.56
CA PHE A 109 -6.47 -4.84 5.66
C PHE A 109 -5.44 -5.95 5.79
N ILE A 110 -4.77 -6.28 4.69
CA ILE A 110 -3.52 -7.04 4.75
C ILE A 110 -2.38 -6.03 4.59
N VAL A 111 -1.51 -5.95 5.59
CA VAL A 111 -0.23 -5.24 5.49
C VAL A 111 0.82 -6.29 5.18
N ALA A 112 1.62 -6.09 4.14
CA ALA A 112 2.64 -7.04 3.75
C ALA A 112 3.90 -6.34 3.28
N ALA A 113 5.04 -6.99 3.51
CA ALA A 113 6.34 -6.55 3.03
C ALA A 113 6.85 -7.48 1.94
N VAL A 114 7.40 -6.92 0.87
CA VAL A 114 8.18 -7.64 -0.14
C VAL A 114 9.62 -7.13 -0.06
N PRO A 115 10.63 -8.02 -0.03
CA PRO A 115 12.02 -7.61 -0.20
C PRO A 115 12.23 -6.85 -1.51
#